data_AF-A0A955ULR4-F1
#
_entry.id   AF-A0A955ULR4-F1
#
_cell.length_a   1.000
_cell.length_b   1.000
_cell.length_c   1.000
_cell.angle_alpha   90.00
_cell.angle_beta   90.00
_cell.angle_gamma   90.00
#
_symmetry.space_group_name_H-M   'P 1'
#
loop_
_entity.id
_entity.type
_entity.pdbx_description
1 polymer ?
#
loop_
_entity_poly.entity_id
_entity_poly.type
_entity_poly.pdbx_seq_one_letter_code
_entity_poly.pdbx_strand_id
1 'polypeptide(L)'
;MPARRPSLAVRGRSDRSGFPILLLLASFALLGTSASTSARAAELEGLPGDASFDHDTTLFPLTGRHQWVECSRCHPNAQFEGTPTRCNTCHLGGAGMADTAPSATHIPVQAICSDCHTTDYWEPARMDHSTTSAECSSCHEGPMATRKPADHIATTQDCDACHGTLTWETTRFDHEGIVDGCFACHNGSQARGKPGDHIASSNDCELCHSTRRWSPAARFDHSGVVPGTCNGCHDGSMAPGQPRGHFSTSWSCDRCHTTNAWLPQRYDHAGTAYPGDHRVNLDCTDCHGGNNAVVTWSDPTYQPECAGCHARRYEPGEHRGRSVAQNADCGASGCHSVRSRGW
;
A
#
# COMPACT_ATOMS: atom_id res chain seq x y z
N MET A 1 -37.19 8.39 26.69
CA MET A 1 -38.14 9.41 26.20
C MET A 1 -37.49 10.15 25.04
N PRO A 2 -38.00 10.06 23.80
CA PRO A 2 -37.43 10.77 22.66
C PRO A 2 -38.15 12.10 22.45
N ALA A 3 -37.40 13.20 22.36
CA ALA A 3 -37.93 14.50 21.98
C ALA A 3 -37.61 14.77 20.50
N ARG A 4 -38.67 14.80 19.69
CA ARG A 4 -38.72 15.35 18.33
C ARG A 4 -38.68 16.88 18.37
N ARG A 5 -38.09 17.54 17.35
CA ARG A 5 -38.77 18.44 16.37
C ARG A 5 -37.78 19.28 15.53
N PRO A 6 -38.21 19.86 14.37
CA PRO A 6 -37.48 19.81 13.09
C PRO A 6 -37.19 21.20 12.46
N SER A 7 -36.70 21.18 11.21
CA SER A 7 -36.71 22.22 10.12
C SER A 7 -35.28 22.40 9.55
N LEU A 8 -34.99 22.58 8.26
CA LEU A 8 -35.73 23.13 7.12
C LEU A 8 -35.13 22.53 5.82
N ALA A 9 -35.98 22.34 4.81
CA ALA A 9 -35.60 22.00 3.45
C ALA A 9 -35.39 23.26 2.59
N VAL A 10 -34.45 23.22 1.64
CA VAL A 10 -34.47 24.06 0.42
C VAL A 10 -34.25 23.17 -0.81
N ARG A 11 -35.01 23.52 -1.84
CA ARG A 11 -35.38 22.79 -3.06
C ARG A 11 -34.28 22.76 -4.12
N GLY A 12 -34.32 21.71 -4.94
CA GLY A 12 -33.83 21.69 -6.33
C GLY A 12 -34.90 21.04 -7.23
N ARG A 13 -35.23 21.71 -8.32
CA ARG A 13 -36.42 21.59 -9.20
C ARG A 13 -36.11 20.73 -10.44
N SER A 14 -37.13 20.13 -11.06
CA SER A 14 -37.34 19.96 -12.53
C SER A 14 -38.16 18.67 -12.78
N ASP A 15 -39.48 18.74 -12.65
CA ASP A 15 -40.47 19.01 -13.71
C ASP A 15 -40.82 17.80 -14.59
N ARG A 16 -42.09 17.41 -14.46
CA ARG A 16 -42.84 16.38 -15.18
C ARG A 16 -43.53 17.03 -16.37
N SER A 17 -43.60 16.33 -17.50
CA SER A 17 -44.59 16.60 -18.55
C SER A 17 -45.08 15.28 -19.14
N GLY A 18 -46.13 14.74 -18.53
CA GLY A 18 -47.05 13.78 -19.15
C GLY A 18 -48.42 14.44 -19.20
N PHE A 19 -49.12 14.33 -20.33
CA PHE A 19 -50.50 14.77 -20.53
C PHE A 19 -51.09 14.08 -21.77
N PRO A 20 -52.42 13.97 -21.90
CA PRO A 20 -53.11 12.70 -21.67
C PRO A 20 -53.92 12.23 -22.89
N ILE A 21 -54.43 11.00 -22.78
CA ILE A 21 -55.37 10.36 -23.70
C ILE A 21 -56.78 10.92 -23.44
N LEU A 22 -57.44 11.45 -24.47
CA LEU A 22 -58.87 11.78 -24.45
C LEU A 22 -59.57 11.11 -25.65
N LEU A 23 -60.48 10.19 -25.32
CA LEU A 23 -61.44 9.53 -26.21
C LEU A 23 -62.56 10.50 -26.58
N LEU A 24 -62.86 10.65 -27.87
CA LEU A 24 -64.13 11.21 -28.36
C LEU A 24 -64.55 10.52 -29.66
N LEU A 25 -65.74 9.92 -29.61
CA LEU A 25 -66.49 9.33 -30.72
C LEU A 25 -67.14 10.42 -31.58
N ALA A 26 -67.08 10.30 -32.90
CA ALA A 26 -68.12 10.82 -33.81
C ALA A 26 -68.04 10.18 -35.20
N SER A 27 -69.14 9.58 -35.62
CA SER A 27 -69.45 9.06 -36.95
C SER A 27 -69.61 10.20 -37.98
N PHE A 28 -69.26 9.98 -39.25
CA PHE A 28 -70.09 10.30 -40.43
C PHE A 28 -69.44 9.78 -41.73
N ALA A 29 -70.29 9.48 -42.70
CA ALA A 29 -70.06 8.59 -43.83
C ALA A 29 -69.57 9.26 -45.13
N LEU A 30 -69.05 8.38 -46.01
CA LEU A 30 -69.18 8.34 -47.48
C LEU A 30 -68.24 9.14 -48.42
N LEU A 31 -67.73 8.35 -49.38
CA LEU A 31 -67.35 8.61 -50.79
C LEU A 31 -65.88 8.95 -51.10
N GLY A 32 -65.24 8.05 -51.87
CA GLY A 32 -63.98 8.32 -52.57
C GLY A 32 -63.26 7.06 -53.05
N THR A 33 -63.62 6.57 -54.24
CA THR A 33 -63.05 5.42 -54.94
C THR A 33 -61.60 5.63 -55.40
N SER A 34 -60.74 4.62 -55.27
CA SER A 34 -59.90 4.15 -56.40
C SER A 34 -59.21 2.83 -56.03
N ALA A 35 -59.36 1.87 -56.94
CA ALA A 35 -58.82 0.53 -56.85
C ALA A 35 -57.30 0.52 -57.02
N SER A 36 -56.62 -0.37 -56.29
CA SER A 36 -55.40 -1.00 -56.75
C SER A 36 -55.41 -2.44 -56.27
N THR A 37 -55.18 -3.32 -57.24
CA THR A 37 -55.52 -4.73 -57.29
C THR A 37 -54.68 -5.59 -56.36
N SER A 38 -55.32 -6.26 -55.41
CA SER A 38 -54.82 -7.49 -54.79
C SER A 38 -55.12 -8.66 -55.73
N ALA A 39 -54.24 -8.92 -56.69
CA ALA A 39 -54.26 -10.17 -57.43
C ALA A 39 -53.55 -11.24 -56.60
N ARG A 40 -54.38 -12.19 -56.18
CA ARG A 40 -54.16 -13.31 -55.27
C ARG A 40 -52.89 -14.11 -55.56
N ALA A 41 -52.22 -14.49 -54.46
CA ALA A 41 -51.45 -15.72 -54.36
C ALA A 41 -52.34 -16.87 -54.86
N ALA A 42 -52.06 -17.33 -56.07
CA ALA A 42 -52.59 -18.58 -56.60
C ALA A 42 -51.72 -19.70 -56.03
N GLU A 43 -52.30 -20.40 -55.06
CA GLU A 43 -52.23 -21.85 -54.86
C GLU A 43 -51.21 -22.61 -55.73
N LEU A 44 -50.08 -22.95 -55.12
CA LEU A 44 -49.28 -24.13 -55.46
C LEU A 44 -49.41 -25.14 -54.33
N GLU A 45 -50.65 -25.52 -54.02
CA GLU A 45 -50.95 -26.76 -53.31
C GLU A 45 -50.78 -27.90 -54.33
N GLY A 46 -49.79 -28.77 -54.16
CA GLY A 46 -49.77 -30.05 -54.89
C GLY A 46 -48.47 -30.51 -55.55
N LEU A 47 -47.31 -29.92 -55.25
CA LEU A 47 -46.06 -30.69 -55.25
C LEU A 47 -45.93 -31.29 -53.85
N PRO A 48 -45.33 -32.48 -53.65
CA PRO A 48 -44.97 -32.91 -52.30
C PRO A 48 -44.16 -31.77 -51.70
N GLY A 49 -44.77 -31.03 -50.77
CA GLY A 49 -44.13 -30.02 -49.96
C GLY A 49 -42.90 -30.70 -49.39
N ASP A 50 -41.75 -30.22 -49.87
CA ASP A 50 -40.44 -30.36 -49.29
C ASP A 50 -40.34 -31.44 -48.22
N ALA A 51 -39.61 -32.52 -48.53
CA ALA A 51 -38.95 -33.25 -47.47
C ALA A 51 -38.21 -32.19 -46.62
N SER A 52 -38.75 -31.92 -45.43
CA SER A 52 -38.17 -30.99 -44.46
C SER A 52 -36.69 -31.34 -44.38
N PHE A 53 -35.83 -30.46 -44.89
CA PHE A 53 -34.40 -30.68 -44.86
C PHE A 53 -33.96 -30.53 -43.41
N ASP A 54 -33.63 -31.66 -42.80
CA ASP A 54 -33.26 -31.71 -41.39
C ASP A 54 -31.74 -31.50 -41.23
N HIS A 55 -31.35 -30.32 -40.75
CA HIS A 55 -29.96 -29.99 -40.46
C HIS A 55 -29.33 -30.93 -39.42
N ASP A 56 -30.12 -31.55 -38.54
CA ASP A 56 -29.62 -32.48 -37.51
C ASP A 56 -29.11 -33.79 -38.13
N THR A 57 -29.45 -34.06 -39.39
CA THR A 57 -28.92 -35.21 -40.17
C THR A 57 -27.62 -34.89 -40.91
N THR A 58 -27.17 -33.63 -40.87
CA THR A 58 -25.96 -33.18 -41.56
C THR A 58 -24.74 -33.17 -40.63
N LEU A 59 -23.55 -32.91 -41.20
CA LEU A 59 -22.33 -32.68 -40.42
C LEU A 59 -22.32 -31.33 -39.67
N PHE A 60 -23.35 -30.50 -39.83
CA PHE A 60 -23.49 -29.22 -39.16
C PHE A 60 -24.95 -29.00 -38.68
N PRO A 61 -25.33 -29.63 -37.55
CA PRO A 61 -26.61 -29.37 -36.89
C PRO A 61 -26.72 -27.91 -36.48
N LEU A 62 -27.85 -27.27 -36.79
CA LEU A 62 -28.10 -25.89 -36.37
C LEU A 62 -28.53 -25.90 -34.89
N THR A 63 -27.72 -25.28 -34.05
CA THR A 63 -27.99 -25.16 -32.61
C THR A 63 -28.09 -23.69 -32.20
N GLY A 64 -28.82 -23.44 -31.11
CA GLY A 64 -29.02 -22.11 -30.56
C GLY A 64 -29.50 -21.09 -31.59
N ARG A 65 -28.83 -19.94 -31.66
CA ARG A 65 -29.25 -18.82 -32.52
C ARG A 65 -29.15 -19.13 -34.02
N HIS A 66 -28.37 -20.13 -34.43
CA HIS A 66 -28.24 -20.50 -35.84
C HIS A 66 -29.52 -21.13 -36.41
N GLN A 67 -30.42 -21.65 -35.56
CA GLN A 67 -31.70 -22.22 -35.99
C GLN A 67 -32.65 -21.19 -36.60
N TRP A 68 -32.40 -19.90 -36.36
CA TRP A 68 -33.26 -18.79 -36.81
C TRP A 68 -32.64 -17.99 -37.96
N VAL A 69 -31.51 -18.45 -38.50
CA VAL A 69 -30.83 -17.81 -39.63
C VAL A 69 -31.48 -18.25 -40.94
N GLU A 70 -31.78 -17.30 -41.81
CA GLU A 70 -32.32 -17.59 -43.14
C GLU A 70 -31.34 -18.41 -43.98
N CYS A 71 -31.84 -19.39 -44.74
CA CYS A 71 -31.02 -20.32 -45.53
C CYS A 71 -30.03 -19.61 -46.47
N SER A 72 -30.45 -18.49 -47.06
CA SER A 72 -29.66 -17.68 -47.99
C SER A 72 -28.40 -17.06 -47.38
N ARG A 73 -28.36 -16.91 -46.04
CA ARG A 73 -27.20 -16.39 -45.32
C ARG A 73 -26.03 -17.37 -45.33
N CYS A 74 -26.28 -18.68 -45.38
CA CYS A 74 -25.26 -19.72 -45.45
C CYS A 74 -25.13 -20.36 -46.84
N HIS A 75 -26.23 -20.35 -47.61
CA HIS A 75 -26.35 -20.94 -48.94
C HIS A 75 -26.62 -19.87 -50.00
N PRO A 76 -25.64 -19.00 -50.29
CA PRO A 76 -25.81 -17.98 -51.32
C PRO A 76 -26.09 -18.66 -52.67
N ASN A 77 -27.05 -18.12 -53.43
CA ASN A 77 -27.50 -18.66 -54.70
C ASN A 77 -28.04 -20.11 -54.63
N ALA A 78 -28.55 -20.53 -53.47
CA ALA A 78 -29.04 -21.88 -53.23
C ALA A 78 -27.99 -22.98 -53.49
N GLN A 79 -26.71 -22.68 -53.26
CA GLN A 79 -25.64 -23.67 -53.25
C GLN A 79 -25.55 -24.32 -51.86
N PHE A 80 -25.96 -25.58 -51.77
CA PHE A 80 -26.05 -26.34 -50.51
C PHE A 80 -24.82 -27.21 -50.21
N GLU A 81 -23.97 -27.47 -51.21
CA GLU A 81 -22.74 -28.24 -51.06
C GLU A 81 -21.54 -27.32 -50.83
N GLY A 82 -20.60 -27.75 -49.99
CA GLY A 82 -19.34 -27.04 -49.75
C GLY A 82 -19.43 -25.84 -48.80
N THR A 83 -20.58 -25.59 -48.16
CA THR A 83 -20.72 -24.55 -47.14
C THR A 83 -19.73 -24.80 -45.99
N PRO A 84 -18.88 -23.80 -45.64
CA PRO A 84 -17.92 -23.96 -44.55
C PRO A 84 -18.59 -24.18 -43.20
N THR A 85 -18.04 -25.08 -42.39
CA THR A 85 -18.54 -25.42 -41.04
C THR A 85 -17.71 -24.83 -39.91
N ARG A 86 -16.62 -24.10 -40.22
CA ARG A 86 -15.77 -23.47 -39.21
C ARG A 86 -16.32 -22.11 -38.82
N CYS A 87 -16.45 -21.85 -37.52
CA CYS A 87 -17.00 -20.59 -36.97
C CYS A 87 -16.34 -19.36 -37.60
N ASN A 88 -15.00 -19.32 -37.64
CA ASN A 88 -14.24 -18.18 -38.15
C ASN A 88 -14.45 -17.90 -39.65
N THR A 89 -14.87 -18.88 -40.45
CA THR A 89 -15.02 -18.69 -41.89
C THR A 89 -16.24 -17.83 -42.20
N CYS A 90 -17.29 -17.95 -41.38
CA CYS A 90 -18.49 -17.11 -41.48
C CYS A 90 -18.40 -15.88 -40.57
N HIS A 91 -17.89 -16.04 -39.33
CA HIS A 91 -17.88 -14.95 -38.34
C HIS A 91 -16.72 -13.96 -38.50
N LEU A 92 -15.57 -14.39 -39.04
CA LEU A 92 -14.39 -13.53 -39.24
C LEU A 92 -14.05 -13.37 -40.73
N GLY A 93 -14.79 -14.02 -41.62
CA GLY A 93 -14.63 -13.93 -43.06
C GLY A 93 -15.31 -12.70 -43.65
N GLY A 94 -14.73 -12.12 -44.70
CA GLY A 94 -15.27 -10.96 -45.42
C GLY A 94 -16.59 -11.18 -46.17
N ALA A 95 -17.31 -12.28 -45.89
CA ALA A 95 -18.59 -12.61 -46.52
C ALA A 95 -19.79 -11.86 -45.91
N GLY A 96 -19.58 -10.99 -44.91
CA GLY A 96 -20.66 -10.19 -44.31
C GLY A 96 -21.76 -11.02 -43.64
N MET A 97 -21.45 -12.27 -43.29
CA MET A 97 -22.38 -13.18 -42.60
C MET A 97 -22.39 -12.96 -41.09
N ALA A 98 -21.40 -12.21 -40.56
CA ALA A 98 -21.26 -11.91 -39.15
C ALA A 98 -21.65 -10.45 -38.87
N ASP A 99 -22.59 -10.26 -37.95
CA ASP A 99 -22.90 -8.93 -37.38
C ASP A 99 -21.98 -8.59 -36.19
N THR A 100 -21.00 -9.45 -35.87
CA THR A 100 -20.16 -9.34 -34.67
C THR A 100 -18.70 -9.65 -34.98
N ALA A 101 -17.83 -8.71 -34.62
CA ALA A 101 -16.38 -8.87 -34.65
C ALA A 101 -15.83 -9.04 -33.22
N PRO A 102 -14.71 -9.75 -33.02
CA PRO A 102 -14.05 -9.80 -31.72
C PRO A 102 -13.74 -8.40 -31.20
N SER A 103 -13.94 -8.19 -29.91
CA SER A 103 -13.56 -6.93 -29.27
C SER A 103 -12.04 -6.74 -29.31
N ALA A 104 -11.58 -5.49 -29.16
CA ALA A 104 -10.15 -5.19 -29.08
C ALA A 104 -9.45 -5.86 -27.87
N THR A 105 -10.23 -6.37 -26.91
CA THR A 105 -9.75 -7.06 -25.70
C THR A 105 -10.01 -8.57 -25.76
N HIS A 106 -10.35 -9.12 -26.92
CA HIS A 106 -10.59 -10.55 -27.11
C HIS A 106 -9.31 -11.36 -26.87
N ILE A 107 -9.44 -12.48 -26.14
CA ILE A 107 -8.31 -13.38 -25.84
C ILE A 107 -7.82 -14.03 -27.15
N PRO A 108 -6.51 -13.99 -27.47
CA PRO A 108 -5.98 -14.59 -28.68
C PRO A 108 -5.95 -16.12 -28.55
N VAL A 109 -6.97 -16.80 -29.06
CA VAL A 109 -7.06 -18.27 -29.10
C VAL A 109 -6.86 -18.80 -30.52
N GLN A 110 -6.46 -20.07 -30.67
CA GLN A 110 -6.21 -20.73 -31.96
C GLN A 110 -7.49 -21.07 -32.77
N ALA A 111 -8.44 -20.14 -32.82
CA ALA A 111 -9.67 -20.19 -33.64
C ALA A 111 -10.72 -21.26 -33.29
N ILE A 112 -10.59 -21.97 -32.16
CA ILE A 112 -11.67 -22.83 -31.64
C ILE A 112 -12.63 -21.98 -30.79
N CYS A 113 -13.54 -21.28 -31.46
CA CYS A 113 -14.49 -20.37 -30.79
C CYS A 113 -15.39 -21.11 -29.76
N SER A 114 -15.67 -22.39 -30.00
CA SER A 114 -16.52 -23.23 -29.16
C SER A 114 -15.97 -23.52 -27.76
N ASP A 115 -14.68 -23.27 -27.52
CA ASP A 115 -14.07 -23.44 -26.21
C ASP A 115 -14.55 -22.36 -25.23
N CYS A 116 -14.95 -21.19 -25.76
CA CYS A 116 -15.38 -20.05 -24.96
C CYS A 116 -16.84 -19.65 -25.22
N HIS A 117 -17.30 -19.80 -26.46
CA HIS A 117 -18.63 -19.35 -26.90
C HIS A 117 -19.55 -20.54 -27.16
N THR A 118 -20.84 -20.35 -26.85
CA THR A 118 -21.88 -21.31 -27.21
C THR A 118 -22.78 -20.74 -28.28
N THR A 119 -23.45 -21.60 -29.05
CA THR A 119 -24.42 -21.17 -30.07
C THR A 119 -25.70 -20.61 -29.46
N ASP A 120 -26.01 -20.96 -28.21
CA ASP A 120 -27.14 -20.41 -27.44
C ASP A 120 -26.84 -19.01 -26.88
N TYR A 121 -25.66 -18.84 -26.31
CA TYR A 121 -25.20 -17.61 -25.66
C TYR A 121 -23.75 -17.30 -26.10
N TRP A 122 -23.61 -16.30 -26.98
CA TRP A 122 -22.31 -15.83 -27.45
C TRP A 122 -21.60 -14.95 -26.42
N GLU A 123 -22.36 -14.16 -25.65
CA GLU A 123 -21.86 -13.28 -24.59
C GLU A 123 -22.62 -13.50 -23.27
N PRO A 124 -21.92 -13.54 -22.13
CA PRO A 124 -20.46 -13.53 -21.99
C PRO A 124 -19.83 -14.87 -22.40
N ALA A 125 -18.62 -14.81 -22.95
CA ALA A 125 -17.80 -16.00 -23.16
C ALA A 125 -17.45 -16.65 -21.80
N ARG A 126 -17.36 -17.97 -21.76
CA ARG A 126 -16.98 -18.73 -20.56
C ARG A 126 -15.51 -19.14 -20.67
N MET A 127 -14.77 -19.04 -19.58
CA MET A 127 -13.39 -19.54 -19.49
C MET A 127 -13.32 -20.63 -18.44
N ASP A 128 -12.81 -21.79 -18.82
CA ASP A 128 -12.50 -22.88 -17.90
C ASP A 128 -11.02 -22.84 -17.50
N HIS A 129 -10.77 -22.45 -16.25
CA HIS A 129 -9.41 -22.37 -15.71
C HIS A 129 -8.83 -23.75 -15.38
N SER A 130 -9.65 -24.82 -15.32
CA SER A 130 -9.17 -26.18 -14.98
C SER A 130 -8.29 -26.81 -16.06
N THR A 131 -8.37 -26.29 -17.29
CA THR A 131 -7.60 -26.76 -18.45
C THR A 131 -6.52 -25.75 -18.88
N THR A 132 -6.37 -24.65 -18.15
CA THR A 132 -5.41 -23.58 -18.48
C THR A 132 -4.02 -23.94 -17.97
N SER A 133 -3.02 -23.92 -18.87
CA SER A 133 -1.60 -24.16 -18.54
C SER A 133 -0.71 -22.95 -18.80
N ALA A 134 -1.29 -21.80 -19.17
CA ALA A 134 -0.57 -20.55 -19.38
C ALA A 134 -0.33 -19.83 -18.05
N GLU A 135 0.76 -19.06 -17.97
CA GLU A 135 1.05 -18.18 -16.84
C GLU A 135 -0.10 -17.19 -16.64
N CYS A 136 -0.49 -16.95 -15.39
CA CYS A 136 -1.67 -16.14 -15.07
C CYS A 136 -1.51 -14.71 -15.58
N SER A 137 -0.29 -14.16 -15.45
CA SER A 137 0.09 -12.81 -15.88
C SER A 137 -0.18 -12.56 -17.36
N SER A 138 -0.03 -13.57 -18.22
CA SER A 138 -0.21 -13.45 -19.67
C SER A 138 -1.61 -12.98 -20.07
N CYS A 139 -2.63 -13.27 -19.24
CA CYS A 139 -4.01 -12.84 -19.43
C CYS A 139 -4.41 -11.71 -18.46
N HIS A 140 -3.94 -11.77 -17.21
CA HIS A 140 -4.38 -10.91 -16.11
C HIS A 140 -3.54 -9.64 -15.88
N GLU A 141 -2.52 -9.38 -16.69
CA GLU A 141 -1.83 -8.08 -16.69
C GLU A 141 -2.25 -7.17 -17.87
N GLY A 142 -2.96 -7.74 -18.86
CA GLY A 142 -3.51 -7.02 -20.00
C GLY A 142 -4.94 -6.49 -19.79
N PRO A 143 -5.59 -6.00 -20.86
CA PRO A 143 -7.00 -5.59 -20.82
C PRO A 143 -7.97 -6.77 -20.96
N MET A 144 -7.45 -7.99 -21.12
CA MET A 144 -8.23 -9.21 -21.43
C MET A 144 -8.97 -9.77 -20.22
N ALA A 145 -8.46 -9.55 -19.01
CA ALA A 145 -9.03 -10.09 -17.78
C ALA A 145 -8.86 -9.11 -16.61
N THR A 146 -9.51 -9.45 -15.48
CA THR A 146 -9.38 -8.70 -14.22
C THR A 146 -7.93 -8.68 -13.77
N ARG A 147 -7.41 -7.47 -13.51
CA ARG A 147 -6.03 -7.28 -13.05
C ARG A 147 -5.92 -7.24 -11.53
N LYS A 148 -4.68 -7.30 -11.04
CA LYS A 148 -4.34 -6.99 -9.64
C LYS A 148 -4.94 -5.63 -9.24
N PRO A 149 -5.69 -5.52 -8.14
CA PRO A 149 -6.20 -4.24 -7.66
C PRO A 149 -5.04 -3.34 -7.19
N ALA A 150 -5.30 -2.04 -7.06
CA ALA A 150 -4.26 -1.05 -6.74
C ALA A 150 -3.61 -1.25 -5.36
N ASP A 151 -4.30 -1.93 -4.45
CA ASP A 151 -3.87 -2.27 -3.09
C ASP A 151 -3.26 -3.69 -2.99
N HIS A 152 -3.04 -4.36 -4.12
CA HIS A 152 -2.39 -5.66 -4.16
C HIS A 152 -0.91 -5.57 -3.69
N ILE A 153 -0.45 -6.58 -2.97
CA ILE A 153 0.94 -6.68 -2.52
C ILE A 153 1.88 -6.77 -3.73
N ALA A 154 2.94 -5.97 -3.76
CA ALA A 154 3.90 -6.01 -4.86
C ALA A 154 4.61 -7.38 -4.90
N THR A 155 4.54 -8.08 -6.05
CA THR A 155 5.15 -9.39 -6.26
C THR A 155 5.51 -9.59 -7.72
N THR A 156 6.60 -10.34 -7.96
CA THR A 156 7.02 -10.82 -9.28
C THR A 156 6.76 -12.31 -9.47
N GLN A 157 6.24 -13.00 -8.45
CA GLN A 157 5.80 -14.40 -8.55
C GLN A 157 4.53 -14.49 -9.39
N ASP A 158 4.31 -15.64 -10.05
CA ASP A 158 3.03 -15.90 -10.70
C ASP A 158 1.90 -16.01 -9.65
N CYS A 159 0.66 -15.82 -10.10
CA CYS A 159 -0.49 -15.67 -9.20
C CYS A 159 -0.78 -16.94 -8.40
N ASP A 160 -0.50 -18.12 -8.97
CA ASP A 160 -0.74 -19.44 -8.36
C ASP A 160 0.15 -19.72 -7.14
N ALA A 161 1.25 -18.98 -6.98
CA ALA A 161 2.06 -19.01 -5.75
C ALA A 161 1.27 -18.53 -4.52
N CYS A 162 0.22 -17.71 -4.72
CA CYS A 162 -0.57 -17.09 -3.66
C CYS A 162 -2.09 -17.32 -3.77
N HIS A 163 -2.61 -17.66 -4.94
CA HIS A 163 -4.05 -17.79 -5.19
C HIS A 163 -4.37 -19.16 -5.76
N GLY A 164 -5.45 -19.77 -5.25
CA GLY A 164 -6.01 -20.97 -5.87
C GLY A 164 -6.66 -20.65 -7.23
N THR A 165 -6.49 -21.52 -8.22
CA THR A 165 -6.99 -21.32 -9.60
C THR A 165 -8.52 -21.23 -9.72
N LEU A 166 -9.26 -21.94 -8.86
CA LEU A 166 -10.74 -22.04 -8.97
C LEU A 166 -11.49 -21.15 -7.97
N THR A 167 -11.00 -21.09 -6.72
CA THR A 167 -11.67 -20.33 -5.66
C THR A 167 -11.08 -18.94 -5.47
N TRP A 168 -9.90 -18.67 -6.06
CA TRP A 168 -9.09 -17.45 -5.88
C TRP A 168 -8.81 -17.10 -4.40
N GLU A 169 -9.05 -18.05 -3.50
CA GLU A 169 -8.74 -17.90 -2.08
C GLU A 169 -7.24 -17.70 -1.94
N THR A 170 -6.89 -16.76 -1.06
CA THR A 170 -5.50 -16.50 -0.72
C THR A 170 -4.97 -17.72 0.01
N THR A 171 -4.06 -18.46 -0.62
CA THR A 171 -3.22 -19.41 0.09
C THR A 171 -2.30 -18.57 0.98
N ARG A 172 -2.63 -18.56 2.28
CA ARG A 172 -1.87 -18.00 3.41
C ARG A 172 -0.51 -17.39 3.01
N PHE A 173 -0.37 -16.07 3.08
CA PHE A 173 0.90 -15.37 2.87
C PHE A 173 1.98 -15.90 3.82
N ASP A 174 3.07 -16.41 3.25
CA ASP A 174 4.25 -16.85 4.01
C ASP A 174 5.22 -15.69 4.21
N HIS A 175 5.78 -15.58 5.41
CA HIS A 175 6.80 -14.58 5.76
C HIS A 175 8.22 -15.12 5.55
N GLU A 176 8.38 -16.37 5.09
CA GLU A 176 9.69 -16.94 4.78
C GLU A 176 10.46 -16.08 3.77
N GLY A 177 11.71 -15.77 4.09
CA GLY A 177 12.58 -14.92 3.26
C GLY A 177 12.41 -13.41 3.49
N ILE A 178 11.37 -12.97 4.20
CA ILE A 178 11.17 -11.55 4.56
C ILE A 178 11.91 -11.26 5.87
N VAL A 179 13.06 -10.60 5.77
CA VAL A 179 13.94 -10.31 6.91
C VAL A 179 14.03 -8.83 7.27
N ASP A 180 13.61 -7.95 6.38
CA ASP A 180 13.61 -6.49 6.52
C ASP A 180 12.44 -5.84 5.78
N GLY A 181 12.33 -4.51 5.83
CA GLY A 181 11.34 -3.76 5.04
C GLY A 181 9.89 -3.97 5.48
N CYS A 182 9.68 -4.47 6.70
CA CYS A 182 8.39 -4.89 7.23
C CYS A 182 7.30 -3.81 7.11
N PHE A 183 7.68 -2.55 7.32
CA PHE A 183 6.76 -1.40 7.27
C PHE A 183 6.12 -1.19 5.89
N ALA A 184 6.74 -1.66 4.79
CA ALA A 184 6.16 -1.54 3.46
C ALA A 184 4.77 -2.20 3.38
N CYS A 185 4.57 -3.29 4.13
CA CYS A 185 3.26 -3.95 4.26
C CYS A 185 2.57 -3.58 5.59
N HIS A 186 3.28 -3.55 6.72
CA HIS A 186 2.75 -3.24 8.05
C HIS A 186 2.66 -1.73 8.33
N ASN A 187 1.98 -1.01 7.45
CA ASN A 187 1.78 0.45 7.52
C ASN A 187 0.41 0.88 8.03
N GLY A 188 -0.47 -0.07 8.40
CA GLY A 188 -1.84 0.21 8.84
C GLY A 188 -2.87 0.31 7.70
N SER A 189 -2.43 0.32 6.44
CA SER A 189 -3.31 0.25 5.27
C SER A 189 -3.33 -1.15 4.65
N GLN A 190 -2.16 -1.72 4.33
CA GLN A 190 -2.05 -3.04 3.68
C GLN A 190 -2.13 -4.18 4.69
N ALA A 191 -1.41 -4.04 5.81
CA ALA A 191 -1.47 -4.94 6.95
C ALA A 191 -1.46 -4.14 8.25
N ARG A 192 -1.75 -4.83 9.37
CA ARG A 192 -1.72 -4.22 10.71
C ARG A 192 -0.35 -3.59 10.95
N GLY A 193 -0.31 -2.28 11.12
CA GLY A 193 0.90 -1.56 11.49
C GLY A 193 1.13 -1.50 13.00
N LYS A 194 1.95 -0.53 13.42
CA LYS A 194 2.22 -0.25 14.84
C LYS A 194 0.90 0.05 15.59
N PRO A 195 0.60 -0.67 16.68
CA PRO A 195 -0.50 -0.34 17.58
C PRO A 195 -0.42 1.10 18.12
N GLY A 196 -1.53 1.67 18.57
CA GLY A 196 -1.55 3.05 19.08
C GLY A 196 -0.77 3.26 20.39
N ASP A 197 -0.56 2.19 21.14
CA ASP A 197 0.28 2.11 22.35
C ASP A 197 1.72 1.68 22.05
N HIS A 198 2.09 1.55 20.77
CA HIS A 198 3.45 1.26 20.36
C HIS A 198 4.38 2.44 20.66
N ILE A 199 5.57 2.15 21.16
CA ILE A 199 6.60 3.16 21.42
C ILE A 199 6.96 3.94 20.14
N ALA A 200 7.25 5.24 20.29
CA ALA A 200 7.74 6.06 19.18
C ALA A 200 9.11 5.52 18.72
N SER A 201 9.18 5.06 17.48
CA SER A 201 10.32 4.31 16.92
C SER A 201 10.41 4.48 15.40
N SER A 202 11.58 4.19 14.81
CA SER A 202 11.75 4.11 13.34
C SER A 202 10.94 2.94 12.77
N ASN A 203 10.87 2.83 11.43
CA ASN A 203 10.10 1.81 10.74
C ASN A 203 10.89 0.52 10.44
N ASP A 204 12.07 0.38 11.06
CA ASP A 204 12.96 -0.77 10.93
C ASP A 204 12.60 -1.80 12.02
N CYS A 205 11.45 -2.45 11.83
CA CYS A 205 10.82 -3.33 12.80
C CYS A 205 11.75 -4.45 13.30
N GLU A 206 12.56 -4.98 12.40
CA GLU A 206 13.54 -6.05 12.59
C GLU A 206 14.65 -5.71 13.60
N LEU A 207 14.86 -4.43 13.92
CA LEU A 207 15.75 -4.00 15.01
C LEU A 207 15.16 -4.31 16.40
N CYS A 208 13.83 -4.33 16.49
CA CYS A 208 13.09 -4.47 17.73
C CYS A 208 12.37 -5.82 17.85
N HIS A 209 12.05 -6.46 16.72
CA HIS A 209 11.21 -7.66 16.67
C HIS A 209 11.89 -8.80 15.91
N SER A 210 11.70 -10.03 16.40
CA SER A 210 12.02 -11.22 15.62
C SER A 210 11.00 -11.43 14.50
N THR A 211 11.46 -11.51 13.25
CA THR A 211 10.59 -11.65 12.07
C THR A 211 10.09 -13.09 11.84
N ARG A 212 10.85 -14.10 12.28
CA ARG A 212 10.43 -15.52 12.18
C ARG A 212 9.28 -15.88 13.11
N ARG A 213 9.24 -15.25 14.28
CA ARG A 213 8.16 -15.37 15.24
C ARG A 213 8.00 -14.02 15.92
N TRP A 214 6.98 -13.28 15.50
CA TRP A 214 6.77 -11.90 15.96
C TRP A 214 6.74 -11.81 17.48
N SER A 215 7.82 -11.28 18.02
CA SER A 215 8.12 -11.14 19.44
C SER A 215 9.24 -10.12 19.60
N PRO A 216 9.43 -9.49 20.77
CA PRO A 216 10.59 -8.65 21.01
C PRO A 216 11.88 -9.42 20.68
N ALA A 217 12.82 -8.76 20.00
CA ALA A 217 14.09 -9.36 19.65
C ALA A 217 14.83 -9.82 20.93
N ALA A 218 15.46 -11.00 20.88
CA ALA A 218 16.20 -11.54 22.02
C ALA A 218 17.39 -10.65 22.43
N ARG A 219 17.87 -9.81 21.51
CA ARG A 219 18.82 -8.73 21.76
C ARG A 219 18.29 -7.50 21.04
N PHE A 220 18.07 -6.42 21.79
CA PHE A 220 17.66 -5.13 21.25
C PHE A 220 18.88 -4.38 20.74
N ASP A 221 18.88 -4.00 19.46
CA ASP A 221 19.86 -3.06 18.93
C ASP A 221 19.38 -1.63 19.23
N HIS A 222 20.23 -0.84 19.88
CA HIS A 222 19.92 0.55 20.19
C HIS A 222 20.27 1.49 19.02
N SER A 223 20.79 0.97 17.91
CA SER A 223 20.97 1.73 16.68
C SER A 223 19.60 2.28 16.21
N GLY A 224 19.52 3.59 15.97
CA GLY A 224 18.27 4.25 15.58
C GLY A 224 17.37 4.74 16.73
N VAL A 225 17.71 4.49 18.00
CA VAL A 225 17.02 5.14 19.12
C VAL A 225 17.30 6.64 19.13
N VAL A 226 16.25 7.46 19.12
CA VAL A 226 16.37 8.93 19.07
C VAL A 226 16.88 9.45 20.43
N PRO A 227 17.96 10.28 20.48
CA PRO A 227 18.41 10.92 21.71
C PRO A 227 17.28 11.68 22.43
N GLY A 228 17.25 11.64 23.76
CA GLY A 228 16.20 12.26 24.57
C GLY A 228 15.00 11.37 24.89
N THR A 229 14.90 10.19 24.27
CA THR A 229 13.72 9.30 24.43
C THR A 229 13.92 8.16 25.42
N CYS A 230 15.10 8.05 26.05
CA CYS A 230 15.50 6.89 26.86
C CYS A 230 14.52 6.56 27.99
N ASN A 231 14.00 7.59 28.69
CA ASN A 231 13.04 7.43 29.79
C ASN A 231 11.71 6.81 29.36
N GLY A 232 11.37 6.82 28.07
CA GLY A 232 10.16 6.17 27.55
C GLY A 232 10.22 4.65 27.62
N CYS A 233 11.42 4.07 27.74
CA CYS A 233 11.61 2.62 27.89
C CYS A 233 12.32 2.27 29.21
N HIS A 234 13.31 3.07 29.63
CA HIS A 234 14.04 2.89 30.89
C HIS A 234 13.28 3.52 32.07
N ASP A 235 12.03 3.10 32.27
CA ASP A 235 11.12 3.58 33.30
C ASP A 235 11.07 2.68 34.54
N GLY A 236 11.78 1.54 34.51
CA GLY A 236 11.75 0.52 35.58
C GLY A 236 10.67 -0.54 35.41
N SER A 237 9.82 -0.43 34.39
CA SER A 237 8.79 -1.40 34.01
C SER A 237 9.17 -2.12 32.72
N MET A 238 9.40 -1.36 31.63
CA MET A 238 9.70 -1.93 30.30
C MET A 238 11.16 -2.35 30.18
N ALA A 239 12.05 -1.50 30.67
CA ALA A 239 13.48 -1.77 30.81
C ALA A 239 13.97 -1.26 32.17
N PRO A 240 15.13 -1.72 32.65
CA PRO A 240 15.70 -1.22 33.90
C PRO A 240 15.83 0.30 33.86
N GLY A 241 15.16 0.98 34.78
CA GLY A 241 15.26 2.42 34.94
C GLY A 241 16.49 2.84 35.74
N GLN A 242 16.47 4.08 36.25
CA GLN A 242 17.54 4.61 37.08
C GLN A 242 17.77 3.72 38.33
N PRO A 243 18.99 3.21 38.57
CA PRO A 243 19.27 2.40 39.74
C PRO A 243 19.19 3.23 41.03
N ARG A 244 19.01 2.56 42.17
CA ARG A 244 19.02 3.22 43.48
C ARG A 244 20.35 3.96 43.69
N GLY A 245 20.28 5.24 44.03
CA GLY A 245 21.48 6.08 44.21
C GLY A 245 22.00 6.71 42.91
N HIS A 246 21.27 6.59 41.80
CA HIS A 246 21.56 7.30 40.55
C HIS A 246 21.63 8.82 40.77
N PHE A 247 22.44 9.48 39.94
CA PHE A 247 22.65 10.92 39.93
C PHE A 247 21.34 11.70 39.76
N SER A 248 21.05 12.62 40.68
CA SER A 248 19.80 13.38 40.64
C SER A 248 19.89 14.43 39.53
N THR A 249 19.14 14.24 38.44
CA THR A 249 19.25 15.06 37.23
C THR A 249 17.90 15.27 36.55
N SER A 250 17.72 16.44 35.94
CA SER A 250 16.62 16.76 35.02
C SER A 250 17.05 16.74 33.55
N TRP A 251 18.32 16.40 33.27
CA TRP A 251 18.86 16.29 31.92
C TRP A 251 18.43 14.98 31.26
N SER A 252 18.42 14.97 29.92
CA SER A 252 18.22 13.74 29.16
C SER A 252 19.33 12.72 29.44
N CYS A 253 19.01 11.43 29.41
CA CYS A 253 19.94 10.37 29.76
C CYS A 253 21.15 10.34 28.82
N ASP A 254 20.95 10.64 27.53
CA ASP A 254 21.98 10.73 26.48
C ASP A 254 23.04 11.82 26.73
N ARG A 255 22.80 12.76 27.64
CA ARG A 255 23.83 13.71 28.08
C ARG A 255 24.91 13.05 28.95
N CYS A 256 24.54 11.96 29.62
CA CYS A 256 25.42 11.24 30.53
C CYS A 256 25.69 9.80 30.06
N HIS A 257 24.85 9.19 29.25
CA HIS A 257 24.98 7.78 28.85
C HIS A 257 24.98 7.64 27.34
N THR A 258 25.63 6.58 26.85
CA THR A 258 25.50 6.17 25.44
C THR A 258 24.65 4.93 25.34
N THR A 259 24.09 4.68 24.17
CA THR A 259 23.30 3.48 23.87
C THR A 259 24.10 2.17 24.06
N ASN A 260 25.42 2.22 23.91
CA ASN A 260 26.30 1.06 24.04
C ASN A 260 26.92 0.92 25.44
N ALA A 261 26.82 1.95 26.27
CA ALA A 261 27.33 1.93 27.65
C ALA A 261 26.49 2.86 28.53
N TRP A 262 25.76 2.26 29.47
CA TRP A 262 25.10 2.93 30.60
C TRP A 262 26.10 3.45 31.66
N LEU A 263 27.34 3.69 31.25
CA LEU A 263 28.36 4.35 32.06
C LEU A 263 28.26 5.87 31.82
N PRO A 264 28.50 6.70 32.84
CA PRO A 264 28.61 8.14 32.66
C PRO A 264 29.67 8.49 31.60
N GLN A 265 29.34 9.43 30.72
CA GLN A 265 30.31 10.04 29.81
C GLN A 265 31.37 10.74 30.66
N ARG A 266 32.63 10.48 30.35
CA ARG A 266 33.73 11.27 30.89
C ARG A 266 33.69 12.62 30.20
N TYR A 267 33.74 13.70 30.99
CA TYR A 267 33.73 15.03 30.42
C TYR A 267 35.13 15.35 29.90
N ASP A 268 35.24 15.44 28.58
CA ASP A 268 36.47 15.82 27.92
C ASP A 268 36.52 17.35 27.77
N HIS A 269 37.55 17.96 28.36
CA HIS A 269 37.84 19.38 28.18
C HIS A 269 38.48 19.66 26.81
N ALA A 270 38.76 18.65 25.97
CA ALA A 270 39.34 18.80 24.64
C ALA A 270 38.30 18.93 23.51
N GLY A 271 36.99 18.97 23.82
CA GLY A 271 35.93 19.18 22.83
C GLY A 271 35.99 20.55 22.17
N THR A 272 35.52 20.69 20.92
CA THR A 272 35.59 21.92 20.11
C THR A 272 34.89 23.16 20.70
N ALA A 273 34.08 22.99 21.74
CA ALA A 273 33.50 24.08 22.53
C ALA A 273 34.48 24.69 23.56
N TYR A 274 35.63 24.05 23.80
CA TYR A 274 36.69 24.50 24.69
C TYR A 274 38.02 24.61 23.91
N PRO A 275 38.59 25.80 23.73
CA PRO A 275 39.84 25.97 23.00
C PRO A 275 41.05 25.67 23.89
N GLY A 276 41.59 24.44 23.85
CA GLY A 276 42.89 24.10 24.45
C GLY A 276 42.87 22.86 25.35
N ASP A 277 44.05 22.34 25.70
CA ASP A 277 44.31 20.93 25.99
C ASP A 277 44.72 20.62 27.44
N HIS A 278 43.84 20.87 28.42
CA HIS A 278 43.91 20.17 29.70
C HIS A 278 43.69 18.66 29.48
N ARG A 279 44.78 17.92 29.26
CA ARG A 279 44.82 16.59 28.61
C ARG A 279 44.30 15.40 29.44
N VAL A 280 43.43 15.66 30.40
CA VAL A 280 42.85 14.61 31.24
C VAL A 280 41.34 14.63 31.10
N ASN A 281 40.75 13.47 30.81
CA ASN A 281 39.32 13.26 30.96
C ASN A 281 39.00 13.43 32.44
N LEU A 282 38.21 14.43 32.78
CA LEU A 282 37.69 14.56 34.13
C LEU A 282 36.49 13.63 34.29
N ASP A 283 36.46 12.96 35.43
CA ASP A 283 35.26 12.28 35.87
C ASP A 283 34.24 13.32 36.33
N CYS A 284 32.96 13.02 36.19
CA CYS A 284 31.90 13.95 36.57
C CYS A 284 32.05 14.37 38.05
N THR A 285 32.54 13.47 38.90
CA THR A 285 32.77 13.69 40.33
C THR A 285 33.87 14.70 40.65
N ASP A 286 34.74 15.03 39.68
CA ASP A 286 35.76 16.08 39.85
C ASP A 286 35.12 17.47 39.99
N CYS A 287 33.94 17.65 39.39
CA CYS A 287 33.14 18.87 39.47
C CYS A 287 31.88 18.68 40.36
N HIS A 288 31.29 17.49 40.32
CA HIS A 288 30.09 17.14 41.07
C HIS A 288 30.46 16.42 42.36
N GLY A 289 30.72 17.19 43.42
CA GLY A 289 31.02 16.66 44.76
C GLY A 289 29.84 16.01 45.49
N GLY A 290 28.66 15.92 44.87
CA GLY A 290 27.48 15.30 45.42
C GLY A 290 26.61 14.66 44.33
N ASN A 291 25.60 13.90 44.75
CA ASN A 291 24.76 13.11 43.84
C ASN A 291 23.64 13.94 43.17
N ASN A 292 23.98 15.12 42.64
CA ASN A 292 23.03 16.06 42.06
C ASN A 292 23.62 16.82 40.86
N ALA A 293 22.76 17.23 39.92
CA ALA A 293 23.12 17.92 38.68
C ALA A 293 23.75 19.30 38.85
N VAL A 294 23.77 19.86 40.06
CA VAL A 294 24.42 21.15 40.33
C VAL A 294 25.88 20.91 40.63
N VAL A 295 26.76 21.58 39.88
CA VAL A 295 28.19 21.59 40.17
C VAL A 295 28.40 22.26 41.53
N THR A 296 29.11 21.58 42.44
CA THR A 296 29.45 22.15 43.74
C THR A 296 30.80 22.81 43.64
N TRP A 297 30.80 24.11 43.41
CA TRP A 297 32.02 24.90 43.29
C TRP A 297 32.70 25.03 44.65
N SER A 298 33.99 24.71 44.68
CA SER A 298 34.80 24.81 45.90
C SER A 298 34.89 26.25 46.41
N ASP A 299 34.83 27.21 45.49
CA ASP A 299 34.64 28.63 45.79
C ASP A 299 33.58 29.24 44.85
N PRO A 300 32.33 29.43 45.34
CA PRO A 300 31.26 29.97 44.54
C PRO A 300 31.47 31.39 44.00
N THR A 301 32.41 32.13 44.57
CA THR A 301 32.69 33.53 44.20
C THR A 301 33.21 33.64 42.78
N TYR A 302 33.91 32.60 42.30
CA TYR A 302 34.60 32.60 41.02
C TYR A 302 33.91 31.72 39.97
N GLN A 303 32.62 31.40 40.16
CA GLN A 303 31.85 30.70 39.13
C GLN A 303 31.61 31.60 37.91
N PRO A 304 31.67 31.08 36.67
CA PRO A 304 31.96 29.69 36.24
C PRO A 304 33.44 29.47 35.85
N GLU A 305 34.34 30.33 36.31
CA GLU A 305 35.75 30.37 35.89
C GLU A 305 36.57 29.27 36.57
N CYS A 306 37.81 29.06 36.11
CA CYS A 306 38.71 28.01 36.60
C CYS A 306 38.91 28.10 38.13
N ALA A 307 39.01 29.31 38.66
CA ALA A 307 39.15 29.54 40.10
C ALA A 307 37.95 29.04 40.92
N GLY A 308 36.76 28.87 40.34
CA GLY A 308 35.61 28.31 41.05
C GLY A 308 35.86 26.91 41.63
N CYS A 309 36.75 26.14 41.00
CA CYS A 309 37.21 24.84 41.48
C CYS A 309 38.64 24.89 42.06
N HIS A 310 39.52 25.72 41.50
CA HIS A 310 40.95 25.68 41.79
C HIS A 310 41.45 26.76 42.77
N ALA A 311 40.61 27.70 43.21
CA ALA A 311 41.01 28.80 44.10
C ALA A 311 41.74 28.34 45.38
N ARG A 312 41.37 27.17 45.93
CA ARG A 312 41.99 26.61 47.14
C ARG A 312 43.41 26.07 46.94
N ARG A 313 43.81 25.86 45.68
CA ARG A 313 45.15 25.41 45.27
C ARG A 313 45.96 26.56 44.67
N TYR A 314 45.46 27.79 44.77
CA TYR A 314 46.14 28.96 44.23
C TYR A 314 47.35 29.36 45.07
N GLU A 315 48.51 29.44 44.45
CA GLU A 315 49.74 29.91 45.08
C GLU A 315 50.12 31.32 44.59
N PRO A 316 49.95 32.38 45.40
CA PRO A 316 50.19 33.75 44.95
C PRO A 316 51.63 34.02 44.47
N GLY A 317 52.61 33.28 45.01
CA GLY A 317 54.03 33.41 44.64
C GLY A 317 54.30 33.08 43.17
N GLU A 318 53.67 32.02 42.66
CA GLU A 318 53.81 31.58 41.26
C GLU A 318 53.09 32.52 40.28
N HIS A 319 52.18 33.35 40.80
CA HIS A 319 51.34 34.26 40.02
C HIS A 319 51.77 35.73 40.13
N ARG A 320 53.05 35.97 40.46
CA ARG A 320 53.64 37.32 40.58
C ARG A 320 52.88 38.22 41.57
N GLY A 321 52.32 37.61 42.63
CA GLY A 321 51.57 38.32 43.66
C GLY A 321 50.17 38.79 43.25
N ARG A 322 49.64 38.34 42.11
CA ARG A 322 48.24 38.59 41.74
C ARG A 322 47.31 37.86 42.71
N SER A 323 46.07 38.32 42.81
CA SER A 323 45.03 37.63 43.57
C SER A 323 44.29 36.60 42.70
N VAL A 324 43.60 35.67 43.35
CA VAL A 324 42.70 34.72 42.68
C VAL A 324 41.68 35.46 41.80
N ALA A 325 41.08 36.53 42.32
CA ALA A 325 40.11 37.35 41.58
C ALA A 325 40.68 38.00 40.32
N GLN A 326 41.96 38.36 40.33
CA GLN A 326 42.63 38.96 39.17
C GLN A 326 42.99 37.94 38.09
N ASN A 327 43.00 36.64 38.43
CA ASN A 327 43.36 35.53 37.55
C ASN A 327 42.30 34.41 37.61
N ALA A 328 41.03 34.75 37.82
CA ALA A 328 40.00 33.77 38.08
C ALA A 328 39.70 32.91 36.82
N ASP A 329 39.78 33.52 35.63
CA ASP A 329 39.96 32.87 34.33
C ASP A 329 41.46 32.68 34.01
N CYS A 330 42.01 31.57 34.47
CA CYS A 330 43.41 31.24 34.27
C CYS A 330 43.78 31.06 32.78
N GLY A 331 42.83 30.62 31.94
CA GLY A 331 43.05 30.39 30.51
C GLY A 331 43.16 31.69 29.71
N ALA A 332 42.37 32.70 30.05
CA ALA A 332 42.45 34.03 29.41
C ALA A 332 43.71 34.82 29.81
N SER A 333 44.34 34.49 30.95
CA SER A 333 45.55 35.18 31.42
C SER A 333 46.78 35.01 30.53
N GLY A 334 46.77 34.00 29.64
CA GLY A 334 47.89 33.64 28.76
C GLY A 334 49.13 33.08 29.47
N CYS A 335 49.14 33.06 30.82
CA CYS A 335 50.25 32.54 31.62
C CYS A 335 50.16 31.02 31.81
N HIS A 336 48.94 30.51 31.97
CA HIS A 336 48.67 29.08 32.05
C HIS A 336 48.35 28.55 30.67
N SER A 337 49.29 27.81 30.09
CA SER A 337 48.97 26.99 28.94
C SER A 337 48.44 25.67 29.45
N VAL A 338 47.21 25.37 29.07
CA VAL A 338 46.61 24.07 29.29
C VAL A 338 47.41 22.92 28.62
N ARG A 339 48.42 23.23 27.76
CA ARG A 339 49.30 22.30 27.01
C ARG A 339 50.34 21.52 27.82
N SER A 340 50.75 22.00 28.99
CA SER A 340 51.88 21.42 29.74
C SER A 340 51.41 20.48 30.84
N ARG A 341 52.04 19.29 30.93
CA ARG A 341 51.78 18.28 31.99
C ARG A 341 52.20 18.72 33.41
N GLY A 342 52.82 19.89 33.54
CA GLY A 342 53.11 20.52 34.81
C GLY A 342 52.13 21.66 35.01
N TRP A 343 51.30 21.51 36.04
CA TRP A 343 50.94 22.64 36.88
C TRP A 343 52.18 23.02 37.68
#